data_AF-A0AAJ0CTH1-F1
#
_entry.id   AF-A0AAJ0CTH1-F1
#
_cell.length_a   1.000
_cell.length_b   1.000
_cell.length_c   1.000
_cell.angle_alpha   90.00
_cell.angle_beta   90.00
_cell.angle_gamma   90.00
#
_symmetry.space_group_name_H-M   'P 1'
#
loop_
_entity.id
_entity.type
_entity.pdbx_description
1 polymer ?
#
loop_
_entity_poly.entity_id
_entity_poly.type
_entity_poly.pdbx_seq_one_letter_code
_entity_poly.pdbx_strand_id
1 'polypeptide(L)'
;MHDNLTRVHERRLDVSPEISDNHVLESDKCNDDDWELVALDEADCERMDEARRPILDLHWAGVFSLQIGGGGNNRCCTTFPESGSHDCKMPTLRKYRAPSDDDQTQCRLFQLPTELRLHIYKEVLSIKSPKVQLKWCPTSYRNALPSSVLSILETCRRIHAEAVPIFYSVNCIQYPTTTPNPSRSFFQTISTTRLNSIRNVVVTVSSSGQALQVCRQLTSAPKLQKLRVERQLCARYIDVRSWAVLAKQIGMELEKLTELQELELATPETSKPTPEEEQRMRRLDQIDASLQEVISRRLQ
;
A
#
# COMPACT_ATOMS: atom_id res chain seq x y z
N MET A 1 66.72 -18.63 -5.21
CA MET A 1 66.64 -17.14 -5.19
C MET A 1 66.47 -16.66 -6.63
N HIS A 2 65.26 -16.70 -7.15
CA HIS A 2 64.92 -16.15 -8.46
C HIS A 2 63.70 -15.26 -8.30
N ASP A 3 63.97 -13.96 -8.29
CA ASP A 3 62.98 -12.88 -8.25
C ASP A 3 62.41 -12.68 -9.66
N ASN A 4 61.11 -12.93 -9.81
CA ASN A 4 60.34 -12.57 -10.99
C ASN A 4 59.50 -11.32 -10.70
N LEU A 5 60.04 -10.16 -11.06
CA LEU A 5 59.35 -8.87 -11.12
C LEU A 5 58.41 -8.85 -12.33
N THR A 6 57.12 -9.04 -12.10
CA THR A 6 56.09 -8.88 -13.13
C THR A 6 55.54 -7.46 -13.06
N ARG A 7 55.86 -6.67 -14.08
CA ARG A 7 55.45 -5.27 -14.26
C ARG A 7 54.05 -5.26 -14.89
N VAL A 8 53.03 -4.88 -14.12
CA VAL A 8 51.66 -4.71 -14.63
C VAL A 8 51.51 -3.28 -15.15
N HIS A 9 51.20 -3.17 -16.44
CA HIS A 9 50.88 -1.93 -17.13
C HIS A 9 49.43 -1.52 -16.82
N GLU A 10 49.28 -0.41 -16.10
CA GLU A 10 48.00 0.25 -15.87
C GLU A 10 47.66 1.11 -17.10
N ARG A 11 46.66 0.69 -17.90
CA ARG A 11 46.06 1.53 -18.96
C ARG A 11 44.83 2.23 -18.39
N ARG A 12 44.95 3.55 -18.21
CA ARG A 12 43.80 4.46 -18.08
C ARG A 12 43.02 4.48 -19.38
N LEU A 13 41.72 4.17 -19.30
CA LEU A 13 40.75 4.51 -20.33
C LEU A 13 39.90 5.65 -19.78
N ASP A 14 40.10 6.84 -20.34
CA ASP A 14 39.21 7.98 -20.17
C ASP A 14 37.89 7.68 -20.87
N VAL A 15 36.80 7.65 -20.11
CA VAL A 15 35.43 7.57 -20.63
C VAL A 15 34.77 8.91 -20.34
N SER A 16 34.50 9.68 -21.39
CA SER A 16 33.72 10.91 -21.32
C SER A 16 32.23 10.60 -21.09
N PRO A 17 31.50 11.43 -20.33
CA PRO A 17 30.08 11.22 -20.08
C PRO A 17 29.23 11.86 -21.19
N GLU A 18 28.50 11.05 -21.94
CA GLU A 18 27.39 11.54 -22.75
C GLU A 18 26.19 11.84 -21.85
N ILE A 19 25.81 13.11 -21.83
CA ILE A 19 24.63 13.65 -21.16
C ILE A 19 23.41 13.18 -21.96
N SER A 20 22.61 12.27 -21.40
CA SER A 20 21.34 11.84 -21.97
C SER A 20 20.23 12.76 -21.48
N ASP A 21 19.50 13.33 -22.44
CA ASP A 21 18.39 14.25 -22.24
C ASP A 21 17.27 13.65 -21.38
N ASN A 22 16.91 14.41 -20.35
CA ASN A 22 15.78 14.13 -19.47
C ASN A 22 14.47 14.16 -20.25
N HIS A 23 13.96 12.98 -20.62
CA HIS A 23 12.55 12.81 -20.91
C HIS A 23 11.74 13.06 -19.62
N VAL A 24 11.08 14.22 -19.56
CA VAL A 24 10.00 14.49 -18.61
C VAL A 24 8.87 13.52 -18.95
N LEU A 25 8.82 12.41 -18.22
CA LEU A 25 7.66 11.52 -18.18
C LEU A 25 6.49 12.29 -17.58
N GLU A 26 5.55 12.69 -18.44
CA GLU A 26 4.24 13.16 -18.00
C GLU A 26 3.63 12.10 -17.08
N SER A 27 3.33 12.53 -15.85
CA SER A 27 2.78 11.71 -14.78
C SER A 27 1.52 11.01 -15.27
N ASP A 28 1.65 9.69 -15.44
CA ASP A 28 0.57 8.77 -15.74
C ASP A 28 -0.57 8.96 -14.72
N LYS A 29 -1.81 9.02 -15.21
CA LYS A 29 -3.00 9.06 -14.36
C LYS A 29 -3.15 7.70 -13.70
N CYS A 30 -2.56 7.56 -12.51
CA CYS A 30 -2.75 6.37 -11.69
C CYS A 30 -4.23 6.27 -11.33
N ASN A 31 -4.92 5.29 -11.91
CA ASN A 31 -6.14 4.75 -11.31
C ASN A 31 -5.71 4.17 -9.97
N ASP A 32 -6.01 4.87 -8.88
CA ASP A 32 -5.90 4.35 -7.51
C ASP A 32 -6.87 3.16 -7.43
N ASP A 33 -6.37 1.96 -7.72
CA ASP A 33 -7.12 0.71 -7.61
C ASP A 33 -7.42 0.44 -6.11
N ASP A 34 -8.67 0.05 -5.82
CA ASP A 34 -9.35 0.20 -4.52
C ASP A 34 -8.96 -0.83 -3.43
N TRP A 35 -8.98 -0.41 -2.16
CA TRP A 35 -8.65 -1.28 -1.01
C TRP A 35 -9.60 -1.01 0.19
N GLU A 36 -10.00 -2.08 0.88
CA GLU A 36 -11.08 -2.17 1.88
C GLU A 36 -10.66 -2.75 3.21
N LEU A 37 -11.31 -2.43 4.32
CA LEU A 37 -10.98 -3.08 5.60
C LEU A 37 -11.83 -4.31 5.90
N VAL A 38 -11.16 -5.42 6.21
CA VAL A 38 -11.73 -6.56 6.92
C VAL A 38 -11.16 -6.59 8.34
N ALA A 39 -12.03 -6.37 9.32
CA ALA A 39 -11.71 -6.70 10.70
C ALA A 39 -11.63 -8.23 10.80
N LEU A 40 -10.50 -8.73 11.31
CA LEU A 40 -10.40 -10.13 11.69
C LEU A 40 -11.08 -10.29 13.06
N ASP A 41 -12.16 -11.05 13.13
CA ASP A 41 -12.60 -11.59 14.41
C ASP A 41 -11.57 -12.62 14.88
N GLU A 42 -11.01 -12.42 16.08
CA GLU A 42 -9.99 -13.30 16.67
C GLU A 42 -10.49 -14.74 16.93
N ALA A 43 -11.80 -14.99 16.80
CA ALA A 43 -12.44 -16.29 17.05
C ALA A 43 -12.34 -17.29 15.87
N ASP A 44 -11.81 -16.89 14.70
CA ASP A 44 -12.00 -17.63 13.44
C ASP A 44 -10.76 -18.34 12.87
N CYS A 45 -9.70 -18.50 13.68
CA CYS A 45 -8.43 -19.09 13.26
C CYS A 45 -8.38 -20.63 13.25
N GLU A 46 -9.38 -21.36 13.76
CA GLU A 46 -9.30 -22.83 13.89
C GLU A 46 -10.12 -23.66 12.88
N ARG A 47 -10.74 -23.08 11.85
CA ARG A 47 -11.38 -23.87 10.77
C ARG A 47 -10.98 -23.39 9.39
N MET A 48 -10.07 -24.16 8.76
CA MET A 48 -10.01 -24.25 7.31
C MET A 48 -11.20 -25.10 6.84
N ASP A 49 -12.28 -24.43 6.48
CA ASP A 49 -13.22 -24.90 5.46
C ASP A 49 -13.75 -23.67 4.72
N GLU A 50 -13.67 -23.73 3.39
CA GLU A 50 -14.13 -22.69 2.45
C GLU A 50 -15.65 -22.52 2.53
N ALA A 51 -16.12 -21.56 3.34
CA ALA A 51 -17.49 -21.08 3.23
C ALA A 51 -17.57 -19.59 3.61
N ARG A 52 -17.90 -18.79 2.59
CA ARG A 52 -18.54 -17.45 2.63
C ARG A 52 -18.27 -16.63 3.90
N ARG A 53 -17.20 -15.83 3.86
CA ARG A 53 -16.98 -14.76 4.85
C ARG A 53 -17.32 -13.40 4.22
N PRO A 54 -17.90 -12.46 4.98
CA PRO A 54 -18.30 -11.15 4.47
C PRO A 54 -17.06 -10.30 4.16
N ILE A 55 -17.17 -9.48 3.11
CA ILE A 55 -16.10 -8.71 2.46
C ILE A 55 -16.64 -7.26 2.32
N LEU A 56 -15.85 -6.18 2.31
CA LEU A 56 -16.34 -4.82 2.64
C LEU A 56 -15.75 -3.66 1.81
N ASP A 57 -16.19 -3.55 0.55
CA ASP A 57 -16.08 -2.45 -0.44
C ASP A 57 -15.72 -1.02 -0.01
N LEU A 58 -14.79 -0.31 -0.67
CA LEU A 58 -14.96 1.12 -0.95
C LEU A 58 -14.29 1.60 -2.25
N HIS A 59 -14.94 2.58 -2.89
CA HIS A 59 -14.40 3.27 -4.07
C HIS A 59 -14.92 4.70 -4.26
N TRP A 60 -14.11 5.49 -5.00
CA TRP A 60 -14.47 6.78 -5.60
C TRP A 60 -14.36 6.79 -7.15
N ALA A 61 -15.47 6.78 -7.90
CA ALA A 61 -15.49 7.09 -9.34
C ALA A 61 -15.90 8.55 -9.48
N GLY A 62 -14.90 9.41 -9.35
CA GLY A 62 -15.03 10.81 -9.69
C GLY A 62 -13.77 11.25 -10.37
N VAL A 63 -13.56 10.82 -11.62
CA VAL A 63 -12.69 11.54 -12.55
C VAL A 63 -13.35 12.91 -12.77
N PHE A 64 -12.94 13.90 -11.98
CA PHE A 64 -13.10 15.28 -12.38
C PHE A 64 -11.89 15.60 -13.26
N SER A 65 -12.06 15.42 -14.57
CA SER A 65 -11.30 16.24 -15.50
C SER A 65 -11.70 17.69 -15.19
N LEU A 66 -10.82 18.43 -14.52
CA LEU A 66 -10.87 19.88 -14.55
C LEU A 66 -10.62 20.25 -16.02
N GLN A 67 -11.69 20.37 -16.82
CA GLN A 67 -11.60 21.13 -18.06
C GLN A 67 -11.38 22.58 -17.62
N ILE A 68 -10.12 22.94 -17.41
CA ILE A 68 -9.72 24.34 -17.47
C ILE A 68 -10.06 24.75 -18.90
N GLY A 69 -11.14 25.52 -19.04
CA GLY A 69 -11.56 26.10 -20.31
C GLY A 69 -10.49 27.05 -20.82
N GLY A 70 -9.47 26.50 -21.45
CA GLY A 70 -8.56 27.21 -22.34
C GLY A 70 -9.03 26.92 -23.75
N GLY A 71 -9.85 27.82 -24.31
CA GLY A 71 -10.20 27.79 -25.72
C GLY A 71 -8.94 27.90 -26.57
N GLY A 72 -8.56 26.80 -27.21
CA GLY A 72 -7.48 26.73 -28.19
C GLY A 72 -7.96 25.93 -29.38
N ASN A 73 -8.35 26.64 -30.44
CA ASN A 73 -8.74 26.11 -31.74
C ASN A 73 -7.80 25.01 -32.22
N ASN A 74 -8.30 23.80 -32.46
CA ASN A 74 -7.68 22.89 -33.44
C ASN A 74 -8.74 22.37 -34.41
N ARG A 75 -8.51 22.72 -35.68
CA ARG A 75 -9.35 22.40 -36.83
C ARG A 75 -9.16 20.94 -37.22
N CYS A 76 -10.29 20.25 -37.35
CA CYS A 76 -10.75 19.49 -38.52
C CYS A 76 -9.71 18.91 -39.50
N CYS A 77 -9.80 17.61 -39.79
CA CYS A 77 -10.09 17.13 -41.17
C CYS A 77 -10.46 15.63 -41.24
N THR A 78 -11.68 15.38 -41.76
CA THR A 78 -12.10 14.37 -42.78
C THR A 78 -11.78 12.87 -42.56
N THR A 79 -12.71 11.91 -42.62
CA THR A 79 -13.74 11.65 -43.66
C THR A 79 -14.80 10.65 -43.15
N PHE A 80 -16.03 10.80 -43.62
CA PHE A 80 -17.18 9.88 -43.49
C PHE A 80 -17.34 9.02 -44.76
N PRO A 81 -18.10 7.91 -44.67
CA PRO A 81 -19.07 7.55 -45.70
C PRO A 81 -20.53 7.68 -45.23
N GLU A 82 -21.34 8.10 -46.20
CA GLU A 82 -22.80 8.22 -46.34
C GLU A 82 -23.61 7.00 -45.87
N SER A 83 -24.94 6.99 -45.74
CA SER A 83 -26.03 7.97 -45.60
C SER A 83 -27.26 7.09 -45.35
N GLY A 84 -27.88 7.19 -44.18
CA GLY A 84 -29.07 6.43 -43.82
C GLY A 84 -29.98 7.30 -42.98
N SER A 85 -30.99 7.88 -43.63
CA SER A 85 -31.96 8.80 -43.06
C SER A 85 -32.85 8.08 -42.04
N HIS A 86 -32.46 8.16 -40.76
CA HIS A 86 -33.34 7.93 -39.63
C HIS A 86 -33.52 9.25 -38.90
N ASP A 87 -34.76 9.74 -38.85
CA ASP A 87 -35.19 10.88 -38.05
C ASP A 87 -35.06 10.57 -36.55
N CYS A 88 -33.81 10.57 -36.06
CA CYS A 88 -33.50 10.59 -34.66
C CYS A 88 -33.86 11.97 -34.12
N LYS A 89 -35.09 12.11 -33.60
CA LYS A 89 -35.46 13.18 -32.68
C LYS A 89 -34.49 13.15 -31.51
N MET A 90 -33.42 13.94 -31.61
CA MET A 90 -32.45 14.12 -30.54
C MET A 90 -33.22 14.58 -29.30
N PRO A 91 -33.11 13.87 -28.16
CA PRO A 91 -33.72 14.32 -26.92
C PRO A 91 -33.14 15.69 -26.62
N THR A 92 -34.01 16.70 -26.56
CA THR A 92 -33.66 18.07 -26.20
C THR A 92 -32.81 18.03 -24.94
N LEU A 93 -31.53 18.38 -25.12
CA LEU A 93 -30.51 18.48 -24.09
C LEU A 93 -31.14 19.22 -22.90
N ARG A 94 -31.43 18.51 -21.81
CA ARG A 94 -31.81 19.15 -20.54
C ARG A 94 -30.68 20.13 -20.24
N LYS A 95 -30.96 21.43 -20.25
CA LYS A 95 -30.08 22.45 -19.70
C LYS A 95 -29.88 22.10 -18.23
N TYR A 96 -28.85 21.31 -17.93
CA TYR A 96 -28.35 21.14 -16.59
C TYR A 96 -27.97 22.55 -16.12
N ARG A 97 -28.77 23.11 -15.21
CA ARG A 97 -28.32 24.28 -14.44
C ARG A 97 -26.99 23.87 -13.84
N ALA A 98 -25.94 24.64 -14.12
CA ALA A 98 -24.69 24.52 -13.41
C ALA A 98 -25.02 24.51 -11.91
N PRO A 99 -24.64 23.47 -11.15
CA PRO A 99 -24.83 23.44 -9.71
C PRO A 99 -24.18 24.71 -9.15
N SER A 100 -25.00 25.63 -8.67
CA SER A 100 -24.56 26.89 -8.10
C SER A 100 -23.94 26.61 -6.74
N ASP A 101 -22.68 27.02 -6.57
CA ASP A 101 -21.95 27.17 -5.31
C ASP A 101 -22.25 26.13 -4.21
N ASP A 102 -21.46 25.05 -4.26
CA ASP A 102 -20.85 24.41 -3.10
C ASP A 102 -21.80 23.96 -1.98
N ASP A 103 -22.76 23.08 -2.32
CA ASP A 103 -23.66 22.36 -1.39
C ASP A 103 -22.93 21.74 -0.18
N GLN A 104 -21.62 21.47 -0.31
CA GLN A 104 -20.80 20.98 0.80
C GLN A 104 -20.76 21.96 1.98
N THR A 105 -20.79 23.28 1.75
CA THR A 105 -20.68 24.32 2.80
C THR A 105 -21.85 24.32 3.78
N GLN A 106 -22.99 23.72 3.42
CA GLN A 106 -24.16 23.62 4.30
C GLN A 106 -24.06 22.48 5.33
N CYS A 107 -23.06 21.60 5.22
CA CYS A 107 -22.85 20.53 6.17
C CYS A 107 -22.49 21.08 7.55
N ARG A 108 -23.30 20.77 8.57
CA ARG A 108 -23.06 21.20 9.97
C ARG A 108 -21.70 20.76 10.51
N LEU A 109 -21.15 19.65 10.01
CA LEU A 109 -19.80 19.21 10.39
C LEU A 109 -18.75 20.27 10.02
N PHE A 110 -18.91 20.98 8.90
CA PHE A 110 -17.97 22.01 8.46
C PHE A 110 -18.14 23.37 9.13
N GLN A 111 -19.16 23.53 9.97
CA GLN A 111 -19.29 24.68 10.88
C GLN A 111 -18.37 24.53 12.10
N LEU A 112 -17.90 23.31 12.38
CA LEU A 112 -16.93 23.07 13.45
C LEU A 112 -15.53 23.53 13.02
N PRO A 113 -14.69 24.02 13.95
CA PRO A 113 -13.25 24.18 13.71
C PRO A 113 -12.60 22.90 13.19
N THR A 114 -11.56 23.05 12.37
CA THR A 114 -10.88 21.91 11.73
C THR A 114 -10.37 20.91 12.75
N GLU A 115 -9.86 21.38 13.89
CA GLU A 115 -9.33 20.56 14.98
C GLU A 115 -10.38 19.60 15.53
N LEU A 116 -11.62 20.07 15.71
CA LEU A 116 -12.73 19.23 16.18
C LEU A 116 -13.12 18.20 15.11
N ARG A 117 -13.11 18.58 13.82
CA ARG A 117 -13.38 17.63 12.72
C ARG A 117 -12.34 16.52 12.69
N LEU A 118 -11.05 16.86 12.75
CA LEU A 118 -9.96 15.89 12.79
C LEU A 118 -10.06 14.97 14.00
N HIS A 119 -10.46 15.50 15.17
CA HIS A 119 -10.70 14.67 16.35
C HIS A 119 -11.88 13.70 16.14
N ILE A 120 -13.00 14.16 15.58
CA ILE A 120 -14.13 13.28 15.22
C ILE A 120 -13.69 12.18 14.26
N TYR A 121 -12.96 12.51 13.18
CA TYR A 121 -12.48 11.51 12.24
C TYR A 121 -11.55 10.50 12.93
N LYS A 122 -10.68 10.95 13.83
CA LYS A 122 -9.80 10.06 14.60
C LYS A 122 -10.60 9.06 15.43
N GLU A 123 -11.63 9.50 16.15
CA GLU A 123 -12.45 8.61 16.96
C GLU A 123 -13.29 7.66 16.10
N VAL A 124 -13.87 8.14 15.01
CA VAL A 124 -14.71 7.33 14.11
C VAL A 124 -13.89 6.29 13.33
N LEU A 125 -12.70 6.67 12.86
CA LEU A 125 -11.85 5.83 12.02
C LEU A 125 -10.85 4.99 12.82
N SER A 126 -10.81 5.13 14.14
CA SER A 126 -9.99 4.29 15.02
C SER A 126 -10.66 2.94 15.21
N ILE A 127 -10.13 1.91 14.55
CA ILE A 127 -10.65 0.55 14.65
C ILE A 127 -9.95 -0.14 15.82
N LYS A 128 -10.75 -0.62 16.78
CA LYS A 128 -10.23 -1.28 18.00
C LYS A 128 -9.57 -2.64 17.73
N SER A 129 -9.79 -3.21 16.54
CA SER A 129 -9.13 -4.45 16.13
C SER A 129 -7.61 -4.24 16.07
N PRO A 130 -6.80 -5.18 16.58
CA PRO A 130 -5.33 -5.07 16.55
C PRO A 130 -4.78 -5.02 15.13
N LYS A 131 -5.53 -5.57 14.16
CA LYS A 131 -5.15 -5.64 12.76
C LYS A 131 -6.33 -5.29 11.89
N VAL A 132 -6.08 -4.48 10.87
CA VAL A 132 -7.09 -4.18 9.86
C VAL A 132 -6.57 -4.61 8.50
N GLN A 133 -7.22 -5.60 7.89
CA GLN A 133 -6.78 -6.14 6.61
C GLN A 133 -7.33 -5.32 5.47
N LEU A 134 -6.47 -4.89 4.55
CA LEU A 134 -6.92 -4.27 3.32
C LEU A 134 -7.22 -5.33 2.24
N LYS A 135 -8.48 -5.51 1.82
CA LYS A 135 -8.91 -6.39 0.73
C LYS A 135 -9.34 -5.59 -0.49
N TRP A 136 -9.14 -6.13 -1.67
CA TRP A 136 -9.65 -5.55 -2.90
C TRP A 136 -11.01 -6.18 -3.21
N CYS A 137 -12.08 -5.40 -3.46
CA CYS A 137 -13.23 -5.93 -4.20
C CYS A 137 -13.46 -5.22 -5.54
N PRO A 138 -14.09 -5.94 -6.48
CA PRO A 138 -14.62 -5.34 -7.69
C PRO A 138 -15.89 -4.52 -7.42
N THR A 139 -16.03 -3.44 -8.18
CA THR A 139 -17.21 -2.56 -8.26
C THR A 139 -18.56 -3.28 -8.33
N SER A 140 -18.62 -4.45 -8.97
CA SER A 140 -19.85 -5.22 -9.16
C SER A 140 -20.45 -5.76 -7.86
N TYR A 141 -19.67 -5.86 -6.78
CA TYR A 141 -20.13 -6.47 -5.52
C TYR A 141 -20.65 -5.46 -4.50
N ARG A 142 -20.64 -4.16 -4.82
CA ARG A 142 -20.88 -3.06 -3.87
C ARG A 142 -22.24 -3.05 -3.20
N ASN A 143 -23.31 -3.31 -3.94
CA ASN A 143 -24.67 -3.14 -3.42
C ASN A 143 -25.06 -4.21 -2.38
N ALA A 144 -24.25 -5.27 -2.23
CA ALA A 144 -24.52 -6.39 -1.34
C ALA A 144 -23.81 -6.26 0.02
N LEU A 145 -22.96 -5.26 0.21
CA LEU A 145 -22.09 -5.17 1.38
C LEU A 145 -22.67 -4.24 2.45
N PRO A 146 -22.57 -4.59 3.74
CA PRO A 146 -23.02 -3.72 4.82
C PRO A 146 -22.18 -2.43 4.87
N SER A 147 -22.76 -1.34 5.37
CA SER A 147 -22.04 -0.07 5.49
C SER A 147 -20.81 -0.22 6.40
N SER A 148 -19.62 -0.02 5.84
CA SER A 148 -18.35 0.04 6.57
C SER A 148 -18.19 1.37 7.29
N VAL A 149 -17.36 1.40 8.35
CA VAL A 149 -16.89 2.65 9.00
C VAL A 149 -16.22 3.59 7.99
N LEU A 150 -15.62 3.01 6.95
CA LEU A 150 -14.98 3.80 5.92
C LEU A 150 -15.96 4.54 5.00
N SER A 151 -17.27 4.26 5.04
CA SER A 151 -18.26 4.98 4.23
C SER A 151 -18.21 6.50 4.45
N ILE A 152 -17.71 6.95 5.61
CA ILE A 152 -17.42 8.36 5.87
C ILE A 152 -16.43 8.95 4.86
N LEU A 153 -15.42 8.19 4.41
CA LEU A 153 -14.43 8.61 3.41
C LEU A 153 -15.05 8.81 2.03
N GLU A 154 -16.23 8.24 1.76
CA GLU A 154 -16.95 8.36 0.49
C GLU A 154 -17.95 9.52 0.47
N THR A 155 -18.16 10.19 1.60
CA THR A 155 -19.22 11.21 1.73
C THR A 155 -18.99 12.43 0.83
N CYS A 156 -17.81 13.07 0.91
CA CYS A 156 -17.45 14.20 0.06
C CYS A 156 -15.92 14.40 0.02
N ARG A 157 -15.46 15.21 -0.95
CA ARG A 157 -14.02 15.45 -1.17
C ARG A 157 -13.32 16.04 0.05
N ARG A 158 -13.98 16.94 0.78
CA ARG A 158 -13.41 17.58 1.96
C ARG A 158 -13.20 16.59 3.10
N ILE A 159 -14.20 15.76 3.41
CA ILE A 159 -14.07 14.70 4.42
C ILE A 159 -12.98 13.72 3.99
N HIS A 160 -12.98 13.27 2.74
CA HIS A 160 -11.93 12.38 2.23
C HIS A 160 -10.52 12.98 2.43
N ALA A 161 -10.31 14.24 2.01
CA ALA A 161 -9.01 14.91 2.14
C ALA A 161 -8.56 15.09 3.59
N GLU A 162 -9.47 15.41 4.51
CA GLU A 162 -9.16 15.57 5.94
C GLU A 162 -8.96 14.23 6.66
N ALA A 163 -9.76 13.21 6.32
CA ALA A 163 -9.89 11.99 7.10
C ALA A 163 -9.02 10.83 6.60
N VAL A 164 -8.68 10.76 5.31
CA VAL A 164 -7.83 9.69 4.76
C VAL A 164 -6.45 9.62 5.44
N PRO A 165 -5.71 10.73 5.64
CA PRO A 165 -4.42 10.67 6.33
C PRO A 165 -4.56 10.19 7.78
N ILE A 166 -5.66 10.54 8.45
CA ILE A 166 -5.96 10.08 9.81
C ILE A 166 -6.15 8.57 9.81
N PHE A 167 -6.99 8.05 8.93
CA PHE A 167 -7.24 6.62 8.82
C PHE A 167 -5.95 5.79 8.71
N TYR A 168 -5.07 6.13 7.75
CA TYR A 168 -3.82 5.39 7.54
C TYR A 168 -2.77 5.59 8.65
N SER A 169 -2.86 6.68 9.40
CA SER A 169 -1.88 6.96 10.47
C SER A 169 -2.22 6.31 11.80
N VAL A 170 -3.51 6.12 12.11
CA VAL A 170 -3.95 5.56 13.40
C VAL A 170 -4.11 4.04 13.36
N ASN A 171 -4.43 3.47 12.20
CA ASN A 171 -4.71 2.04 12.08
C ASN A 171 -3.46 1.22 11.76
N CYS A 172 -3.53 -0.07 12.10
CA CYS A 172 -2.52 -1.07 11.80
C CYS A 172 -2.90 -1.84 10.53
N ILE A 173 -2.21 -1.56 9.41
CA ILE A 173 -2.57 -2.09 8.10
C ILE A 173 -1.94 -3.47 7.92
N GLN A 174 -2.78 -4.50 7.81
CA GLN A 174 -2.34 -5.85 7.51
C GLN A 174 -2.36 -6.11 6.00
N TYR A 175 -1.20 -6.48 5.45
CA TYR A 175 -1.01 -6.84 4.05
C TYR A 175 -0.75 -8.35 3.92
N PRO A 176 -1.74 -9.14 3.47
CA PRO A 176 -1.54 -10.54 3.15
C PRO A 176 -0.77 -10.65 1.83
N THR A 177 0.42 -11.22 1.85
CA THR A 177 1.24 -11.34 0.62
C THR A 177 0.75 -12.43 -0.35
N THR A 178 -0.23 -13.24 0.06
CA THR A 178 -0.85 -14.29 -0.75
C THR A 178 -2.03 -13.78 -1.57
N THR A 179 -2.10 -12.47 -1.87
CA THR A 179 -3.20 -11.96 -2.69
C THR A 179 -3.18 -12.60 -4.08
N PRO A 180 -4.35 -12.96 -4.63
CA PRO A 180 -4.47 -13.74 -5.87
C PRO A 180 -4.03 -12.97 -7.13
N ASN A 181 -3.75 -11.66 -7.02
CA ASN A 181 -3.28 -10.85 -8.14
C ASN A 181 -1.79 -10.47 -7.95
N PRO A 182 -0.85 -11.32 -8.40
CA PRO A 182 0.59 -11.11 -8.19
C PRO A 182 1.16 -9.94 -9.01
N SER A 183 0.37 -9.32 -9.89
CA SER A 183 0.87 -8.35 -10.87
C SER A 183 1.18 -6.98 -10.29
N ARG A 184 0.55 -6.58 -9.18
CA ARG A 184 0.81 -5.29 -8.52
C ARG A 184 0.76 -5.46 -7.00
N SER A 185 1.80 -5.01 -6.31
CA SER A 185 1.76 -5.01 -4.85
C SER A 185 0.89 -3.87 -4.32
N PHE A 186 0.34 -4.05 -3.12
CA PHE A 186 -0.43 -3.02 -2.42
C PHE A 186 0.27 -1.66 -2.41
N PHE A 187 1.56 -1.65 -2.08
CA PHE A 187 2.38 -0.44 -2.01
C PHE A 187 2.62 0.24 -3.37
N GLN A 188 2.37 -0.45 -4.48
CA GLN A 188 2.46 0.12 -5.83
C GLN A 188 1.12 0.67 -6.32
N THR A 189 0.00 0.13 -5.84
CA THR A 189 -1.34 0.56 -6.25
C THR A 189 -1.89 1.74 -5.46
N ILE A 190 -1.36 1.99 -4.26
CA ILE A 190 -1.88 3.01 -3.36
C ILE A 190 -1.20 4.36 -3.58
N SER A 191 -1.98 5.45 -3.64
CA SER A 191 -1.45 6.80 -3.84
C SER A 191 -0.40 7.22 -2.81
N THR A 192 0.51 8.09 -3.26
CA THR A 192 1.61 8.64 -2.45
C THR A 192 1.11 9.33 -1.18
N THR A 193 -0.02 10.04 -1.22
CA THR A 193 -0.62 10.67 -0.04
C THR A 193 -1.00 9.65 1.04
N ARG A 194 -1.58 8.52 0.64
CA ARG A 194 -1.96 7.43 1.54
C ARG A 194 -0.71 6.71 2.06
N LEU A 195 0.24 6.37 1.19
CA LEU A 195 1.55 5.79 1.58
C LEU A 195 2.29 6.64 2.61
N ASN A 196 2.36 7.95 2.40
CA ASN A 196 2.99 8.90 3.32
C ASN A 196 2.27 9.00 4.68
N SER A 197 1.04 8.49 4.77
CA SER A 197 0.24 8.51 5.99
C SER A 197 0.32 7.20 6.78
N ILE A 198 0.80 6.12 6.17
CA ILE A 198 0.98 4.83 6.83
C ILE A 198 2.04 4.94 7.94
N ARG A 199 1.71 4.42 9.13
CA ARG A 199 2.62 4.35 10.30
C ARG A 199 2.87 2.94 10.78
N ASN A 200 1.86 2.08 10.72
CA ASN A 200 1.89 0.75 11.30
C ASN A 200 1.50 -0.28 10.23
N VAL A 201 2.39 -1.24 9.96
CA VAL A 201 2.14 -2.30 8.97
C VAL A 201 2.42 -3.66 9.58
N VAL A 202 1.51 -4.61 9.30
CA VAL A 202 1.69 -6.04 9.55
C VAL A 202 1.75 -6.74 8.20
N VAL A 203 2.81 -7.51 7.94
CA VAL A 203 2.95 -8.28 6.70
C VAL A 203 3.06 -9.76 7.03
N THR A 204 2.29 -10.60 6.35
CA THR A 204 2.43 -12.05 6.47
C THR A 204 3.28 -12.57 5.32
N VAL A 205 4.37 -13.27 5.59
CA VAL A 205 5.34 -13.73 4.58
C VAL A 205 5.57 -15.25 4.65
N SER A 206 5.58 -15.90 3.50
CA SER A 206 5.83 -17.32 3.32
C SER A 206 7.32 -17.69 3.32
N SER A 207 8.20 -16.75 2.95
CA SER A 207 9.64 -16.97 2.80
C SER A 207 10.45 -15.70 3.09
N SER A 208 11.75 -15.87 3.35
CA SER A 208 12.71 -14.77 3.49
C SER A 208 12.85 -13.93 2.21
N GLY A 209 12.73 -14.53 1.03
CA GLY A 209 12.73 -13.81 -0.25
C GLY A 209 11.55 -12.86 -0.38
N GLN A 210 10.36 -13.30 0.04
CA GLN A 210 9.17 -12.45 0.09
C GLN A 210 9.29 -11.35 1.15
N ALA A 211 9.87 -11.66 2.32
CA ALA A 211 10.17 -10.64 3.33
C ALA A 211 11.08 -9.53 2.78
N LEU A 212 12.16 -9.90 2.07
CA LEU A 212 13.05 -8.96 1.42
C LEU A 212 12.33 -8.10 0.37
N GLN A 213 11.47 -8.71 -0.46
CA GLN A 213 10.68 -8.00 -1.46
C GLN A 213 9.74 -6.99 -0.81
N VAL A 214 9.06 -7.36 0.28
CA VAL A 214 8.17 -6.46 1.02
C VAL A 214 8.96 -5.31 1.64
N CYS A 215 10.12 -5.56 2.26
CA CYS A 215 10.98 -4.51 2.79
C CYS A 215 11.38 -3.49 1.71
N ARG A 216 11.72 -3.95 0.51
CA ARG A 216 12.00 -3.06 -0.64
C ARG A 216 10.81 -2.21 -1.06
N GLN A 217 9.60 -2.76 -0.97
CA GLN A 217 8.38 -2.01 -1.32
C GLN A 217 8.04 -0.98 -0.25
N LEU A 218 8.29 -1.30 1.02
CA LEU A 218 8.04 -0.40 2.15
C LEU A 218 8.91 0.85 2.14
N THR A 219 9.99 0.91 1.34
CA THR A 219 10.81 2.13 1.21
C THR A 219 10.03 3.30 0.60
N SER A 220 8.88 3.05 -0.04
CA SER A 220 7.96 4.09 -0.51
C SER A 220 7.06 4.68 0.58
N ALA A 221 7.10 4.14 1.80
CA ALA A 221 6.35 4.62 2.97
C ALA A 221 7.32 5.31 3.95
N PRO A 222 7.73 6.58 3.69
CA PRO A 222 8.83 7.22 4.39
C PRO A 222 8.56 7.47 5.88
N LYS A 223 7.29 7.44 6.29
CA LYS A 223 6.87 7.68 7.67
C LYS A 223 6.46 6.42 8.42
N LEU A 224 6.80 5.23 7.90
CA LEU A 224 6.54 3.97 8.59
C LEU A 224 7.29 3.92 9.91
N GLN A 225 6.58 3.73 11.02
CA GLN A 225 7.13 3.72 12.39
C GLN A 225 7.18 2.33 13.01
N LYS A 226 6.21 1.48 12.70
CA LYS A 226 6.13 0.11 13.21
C LYS A 226 5.94 -0.88 12.06
N LEU A 227 6.80 -1.90 12.03
CA LEU A 227 6.70 -3.01 11.10
C LEU A 227 6.65 -4.32 11.88
N ARG A 228 5.59 -5.10 11.65
CA ARG A 228 5.48 -6.47 12.14
C ARG A 228 5.51 -7.45 10.97
N VAL A 229 6.44 -8.39 10.98
CA VAL A 229 6.60 -9.43 9.96
C VAL A 229 6.17 -10.76 10.56
N GLU A 230 5.02 -11.28 10.12
CA GLU A 230 4.49 -12.56 10.55
C GLU A 230 4.88 -13.64 9.55
N ARG A 231 5.55 -14.69 10.02
CA ARG A 231 5.84 -15.85 9.18
C ARG A 231 4.56 -16.64 8.99
N GLN A 232 4.25 -17.04 7.77
CA GLN A 232 3.06 -17.85 7.48
C GLN A 232 3.21 -19.29 7.97
N LEU A 233 4.44 -19.79 7.96
CA LEU A 233 4.78 -21.16 8.32
C LEU A 233 5.32 -21.23 9.75
N CYS A 234 5.05 -22.32 10.45
CA CYS A 234 5.66 -22.59 11.75
C CYS A 234 7.14 -23.00 11.60
N ALA A 235 7.87 -23.04 12.73
CA ALA A 235 9.30 -23.33 12.77
C ALA A 235 9.72 -24.64 12.06
N ARG A 236 8.81 -25.62 12.00
CA ARG A 236 9.00 -26.89 11.26
C ARG A 236 9.28 -26.68 9.78
N TYR A 237 8.53 -25.78 9.14
CA TYR A 237 8.51 -25.62 7.69
C TYR A 237 9.28 -24.40 7.18
N ILE A 238 9.70 -23.50 8.08
CA ILE A 238 10.53 -22.34 7.71
C ILE A 238 11.94 -22.80 7.31
N ASP A 239 12.41 -22.38 6.14
CA ASP A 239 13.81 -22.53 5.75
C ASP A 239 14.72 -21.54 6.50
N VAL A 240 15.20 -21.96 7.67
CA VAL A 240 16.08 -21.16 8.55
C VAL A 240 17.38 -20.75 7.83
N ARG A 241 17.91 -21.58 6.91
CA ARG A 241 19.14 -21.26 6.19
C ARG A 241 18.92 -20.10 5.23
N SER A 242 17.81 -20.13 4.49
CA SER A 242 17.45 -19.03 3.60
C SER A 242 17.22 -17.72 4.35
N TRP A 243 16.60 -17.77 5.53
CA TRP A 243 16.48 -16.59 6.41
C TRP A 243 17.85 -16.08 6.86
N ALA A 244 18.77 -16.95 7.30
CA ALA A 244 20.11 -16.55 7.70
C ALA A 244 20.90 -15.88 6.55
N VAL A 245 20.78 -16.42 5.32
CA VAL A 245 21.45 -15.88 4.13
C VAL A 245 20.92 -14.49 3.76
N LEU A 246 19.60 -14.29 3.84
CA LEU A 246 18.96 -13.03 3.44
C LEU A 246 18.84 -12.00 4.57
N ALA A 247 19.12 -12.36 5.81
CA ALA A 247 19.03 -11.46 6.96
C ALA A 247 19.82 -10.17 6.75
N LYS A 248 21.04 -10.26 6.18
CA LYS A 248 21.87 -9.09 5.89
C LYS A 248 21.21 -8.15 4.88
N GLN A 249 20.65 -8.71 3.80
CA GLN A 249 19.95 -7.93 2.77
C GLN A 249 18.67 -7.30 3.31
N ILE A 250 17.90 -8.03 4.13
CA ILE A 250 16.73 -7.51 4.80
C ILE A 250 17.13 -6.34 5.71
N GLY A 251 18.21 -6.50 6.50
CA GLY A 251 18.78 -5.43 7.32
C GLY A 251 19.11 -4.17 6.52
N MET A 252 19.79 -4.29 5.39
CA MET A 252 20.11 -3.13 4.52
C MET A 252 18.87 -2.42 3.96
N GLU A 253 17.78 -3.15 3.68
CA GLU A 253 16.52 -2.53 3.25
C GLU A 253 15.79 -1.85 4.41
N LEU A 254 15.85 -2.44 5.61
CA LEU A 254 15.29 -1.85 6.82
C LEU A 254 16.00 -0.54 7.23
N GLU A 255 17.32 -0.43 7.02
CA GLU A 255 18.10 0.79 7.25
C GLU A 255 17.60 1.98 6.42
N LYS A 256 17.01 1.72 5.24
CA LYS A 256 16.43 2.76 4.37
C LYS A 256 15.12 3.34 4.92
N LEU A 257 14.47 2.65 5.87
CA LEU A 257 13.21 3.09 6.47
C LEU A 257 13.52 4.06 7.61
N THR A 258 13.75 5.33 7.28
CA THR A 258 14.27 6.37 8.20
C THR A 258 13.31 6.82 9.30
N GLU A 259 12.10 6.31 9.38
CA GLU A 259 11.17 6.61 10.49
C GLU A 259 10.82 5.35 11.29
N LEU A 260 11.36 4.19 10.90
CA LEU A 260 11.08 2.91 11.55
C LEU A 260 11.69 2.92 12.96
N GLN A 261 10.85 2.70 13.96
CA GLN A 261 11.18 2.69 15.39
C GLN A 261 11.03 1.29 15.99
N GLU A 262 10.04 0.52 15.53
CA GLU A 262 9.72 -0.80 16.07
C GLU A 262 9.69 -1.85 14.96
N LEU A 263 10.43 -2.94 15.16
CA LEU A 263 10.42 -4.12 14.32
C LEU A 263 10.09 -5.37 15.15
N GLU A 264 8.98 -6.01 14.81
CA GLU A 264 8.54 -7.26 15.42
C GLU A 264 8.56 -8.38 14.37
N LEU A 265 9.29 -9.46 14.62
CA LEU A 265 9.21 -10.68 13.81
C LEU A 265 8.50 -11.75 14.62
N ALA A 266 7.39 -12.27 14.08
CA ALA A 266 6.56 -13.26 14.76
C ALA A 266 6.57 -14.58 13.99
N THR A 267 6.89 -15.66 14.69
CA THR A 267 6.76 -17.04 14.18
C THR A 267 5.50 -17.66 14.81
N PRO A 268 4.59 -18.27 14.03
CA PRO A 268 3.43 -18.96 14.56
C PRO A 268 3.83 -20.01 15.61
N GLU A 269 3.13 -20.01 16.74
CA GLU A 269 3.39 -20.93 17.84
C GLU A 269 3.11 -22.38 17.43
N THR A 270 3.92 -23.29 17.95
CA THR A 270 3.73 -24.74 17.85
C THR A 270 3.38 -25.30 19.22
N SER A 271 2.25 -25.97 19.35
CA SER A 271 1.72 -26.41 20.66
C SER A 271 2.65 -27.34 21.45
N LYS A 272 3.48 -28.14 20.76
CA LYS A 272 4.49 -29.03 21.36
C LYS A 272 5.71 -29.12 20.44
N PRO A 273 6.69 -28.21 20.55
CA PRO A 273 7.88 -28.24 19.70
C PRO A 273 8.71 -29.49 20.00
N THR A 274 9.18 -30.14 18.95
CA THR A 274 10.21 -31.18 19.05
C THR A 274 11.57 -30.54 19.38
N PRO A 275 12.55 -31.30 19.92
CA PRO A 275 13.89 -30.75 20.18
C PRO A 275 14.57 -30.13 18.95
N GLU A 276 14.30 -30.65 17.75
CA GLU A 276 14.79 -30.06 16.50
C GLU A 276 14.09 -28.73 16.20
N GLU A 277 12.77 -28.64 16.39
CA GLU A 277 12.01 -27.40 16.23
C GLU A 277 12.44 -26.32 17.22
N GLU A 278 12.72 -26.67 18.48
CA GLU A 278 13.30 -25.75 19.45
C GLU A 278 14.65 -25.21 18.98
N GLN A 279 15.52 -26.07 18.44
CA GLN A 279 16.80 -25.64 17.89
C GLN A 279 16.61 -24.68 16.69
N ARG A 280 15.61 -24.95 15.84
CA ARG A 280 15.26 -24.06 14.72
C ARG A 280 14.71 -22.72 15.20
N MET A 281 13.84 -22.72 16.22
CA MET A 281 13.32 -21.50 16.85
C MET A 281 14.46 -20.66 17.41
N ARG A 282 15.38 -21.24 18.20
CA ARG A 282 16.55 -20.51 18.72
C ARG A 282 17.40 -19.86 17.63
N ARG A 283 17.54 -20.51 16.46
CA ARG A 283 18.24 -19.93 15.31
C ARG A 283 17.45 -18.79 14.66
N LEU A 284 16.12 -18.92 14.56
CA LEU A 284 15.26 -17.82 14.10
C LEU A 284 15.31 -16.64 15.07
N ASP A 285 15.30 -16.88 16.38
CA ASP A 285 15.41 -15.82 17.39
C ASP A 285 16.75 -15.06 17.28
N GLN A 286 17.85 -15.76 16.97
CA GLN A 286 19.15 -15.13 16.70
C GLN A 286 19.10 -14.23 15.44
N ILE A 287 18.42 -14.69 14.39
CA ILE A 287 18.21 -13.90 13.18
C ILE A 287 17.35 -12.67 13.51
N ASP A 288 16.28 -12.84 14.28
CA ASP A 288 15.36 -11.78 14.66
C ASP A 288 16.05 -10.72 15.53
N ALA A 289 16.86 -11.14 16.50
CA ALA A 289 17.70 -10.27 17.30
C ALA A 289 18.68 -9.47 16.43
N SER A 290 19.31 -10.11 15.43
CA SER A 290 20.24 -9.42 14.52
C SER A 290 19.54 -8.36 13.66
N LEU A 291 18.29 -8.62 13.24
CA LEU A 291 17.48 -7.64 12.48
C LEU A 291 16.99 -6.50 13.38
N GLN A 292 16.62 -6.80 14.63
CA GLN A 292 16.24 -5.79 15.61
C GLN A 292 17.41 -4.87 15.97
N GLU A 293 18.62 -5.42 16.09
CA GLU A 293 19.84 -4.65 16.36
C GLU A 293 20.11 -3.59 15.28
N VAL A 294 19.78 -3.88 14.02
CA VAL A 294 19.87 -2.89 12.92
C VAL A 294 19.01 -1.66 13.21
N ILE A 295 17.79 -1.87 13.73
CA ILE A 295 16.88 -0.77 14.10
C ILE A 295 17.37 -0.06 15.37
N SER A 296 17.81 -0.81 16.39
CA SER A 296 18.29 -0.23 17.65
C SER A 296 19.53 0.65 17.46
N ARG A 297 20.47 0.26 16.59
CA ARG A 297 21.65 1.07 16.25
C ARG A 297 21.30 2.40 15.59
N ARG A 298 20.14 2.48 14.96
CA ARG A 298 19.66 3.67 14.27
C ARG A 298 19.00 4.69 15.23
N LEU A 299 18.51 4.23 16.38
CA LEU A 299 17.85 5.06 17.38
C LEU A 299 18.82 5.71 18.38
N GLN A 300 20.09 5.35 18.35
CA GLN A 300 21.17 5.93 19.17
C GLN A 300 21.81 7.12 18.48
#